data_AF-A0A843F155-F1
#
_entry.id   AF-A0A843F155-F1
#
_cell.length_a   1.000
_cell.length_b   1.000
_cell.length_c   1.000
_cell.angle_alpha   90.00
_cell.angle_beta   90.00
_cell.angle_gamma   90.00
#
_symmetry.space_group_name_H-M   'P 1'
#
loop_
_entity.id
_entity.type
_entity.pdbx_description
1 polymer ?
#
loop_
_entity_poly.entity_id
_entity_poly.type
_entity_poly.pdbx_seq_one_letter_code
_entity_poly.pdbx_strand_id
1 'polypeptide(L)'
;RYRSLGKQTGNGIYEYFPNGISKLPIPEIPIEEQKVFVDLADKMIELNKKLSACKTPKEKRILETQLTKTDERLDQLVYELYGLSDDEIKIVEETVDES
;
A
#
# COMPACT_ATOMS: atom_id res chain seq x y z
N ARG A 1 9.58 -2.97 1.04
CA ARG A 1 9.44 -1.57 1.54
C ARG A 1 9.76 -1.35 3.03
N TYR A 2 9.32 -2.17 4.01
CA TYR A 2 9.54 -1.88 5.45
C TYR A 2 10.74 -2.58 6.12
N ARG A 3 11.44 -3.50 5.43
CA ARG A 3 12.50 -4.34 6.04
C ARG A 3 13.62 -3.54 6.75
N SER A 4 13.87 -2.27 6.38
CA SER A 4 14.86 -1.40 7.03
C SER A 4 14.46 -0.93 8.44
N LEU A 5 13.16 -0.97 8.77
CA LEU A 5 12.61 -0.57 10.07
C LEU A 5 12.25 -1.78 10.94
N GLY A 6 12.13 -2.96 10.31
CA GLY A 6 11.87 -4.22 10.98
C GLY A 6 13.16 -4.87 11.44
N LYS A 7 13.16 -5.44 12.65
CA LYS A 7 14.23 -6.35 13.06
C LYS A 7 13.95 -7.70 12.42
N GLN A 8 14.88 -8.20 11.61
CA GLN A 8 14.81 -9.58 11.12
C GLN A 8 15.03 -10.52 12.31
N THR A 9 14.02 -11.29 12.68
CA THR A 9 14.16 -12.40 13.62
C THR A 9 14.54 -13.66 12.83
N GLY A 10 15.20 -14.62 13.49
CA GLY A 10 15.56 -15.90 12.84
C GLY A 10 14.33 -16.52 12.15
N ASN A 11 14.53 -17.10 10.97
CA ASN A 11 13.50 -17.67 10.07
C ASN A 11 12.80 -16.68 9.12
N GLY A 12 13.37 -15.49 8.88
CA GLY A 12 12.89 -14.58 7.81
C GLY A 12 11.65 -13.76 8.16
N ILE A 13 11.27 -13.74 9.44
CA ILE A 13 10.17 -12.93 9.96
C ILE A 13 10.69 -11.51 10.25
N TYR A 14 9.89 -10.50 9.90
CA TYR A 14 10.18 -9.10 10.20
C TYR A 14 9.31 -8.64 11.37
N GLU A 15 9.94 -8.23 12.46
CA GLU A 15 9.26 -7.66 13.62
C GLU A 15 9.37 -6.14 13.59
N TYR A 16 8.22 -5.45 13.55
CA TYR A 16 8.15 -4.00 13.49
C TYR A 16 7.78 -3.44 14.86
N PHE A 17 8.70 -2.70 15.47
CA PHE A 17 8.46 -2.07 16.77
C PHE A 17 7.79 -0.71 16.59
N PRO A 18 6.86 -0.31 17.48
CA PRO A 18 6.21 1.00 17.46
C PRO A 18 7.22 2.15 17.34
N ASN A 19 8.33 2.06 18.08
CA ASN A 19 9.41 3.05 18.08
C ASN A 19 10.13 3.22 16.73
N GLY A 20 10.08 2.20 15.86
CA GLY A 20 10.63 2.25 14.51
C GLY A 20 9.60 2.77 13.50
N ILE A 21 8.35 2.33 13.60
CA ILE A 21 7.25 2.77 12.74
C ILE A 21 6.96 4.26 12.93
N SER A 22 6.98 4.76 14.18
CA SER A 22 6.74 6.18 14.48
C SER A 22 7.82 7.14 13.94
N LYS A 23 8.93 6.63 13.40
CA LYS A 23 9.98 7.45 12.75
C LYS A 23 9.71 7.68 11.26
N LEU A 24 8.68 7.04 10.70
CA LEU A 24 8.30 7.29 9.31
C LEU A 24 7.84 8.74 9.15
N PRO A 25 8.40 9.49 8.18
CA PRO A 25 7.93 10.83 7.88
C PRO A 25 6.58 10.73 7.16
N ILE A 26 5.49 10.91 7.91
CA ILE A 26 4.14 11.03 7.36
C ILE A 26 3.84 12.52 7.22
N PRO A 27 3.63 13.04 6.00
CA PRO A 27 3.31 14.45 5.80
C PRO A 27 1.94 14.77 6.40
N GLU A 28 1.86 15.86 7.16
CA GLU A 28 0.60 16.39 7.66
C GLU A 28 -0.11 17.18 6.56
N ILE A 29 -1.20 16.62 6.02
CA ILE A 29 -2.06 17.28 5.04
C ILE A 29 -3.44 17.61 5.63
N PRO A 30 -4.16 18.60 5.08
CA PRO A 30 -5.53 18.92 5.52
C PRO A 30 -6.47 17.72 5.46
N ILE A 31 -7.44 17.67 6.37
CA ILE A 31 -8.42 16.56 6.47
C ILE A 31 -9.18 16.37 5.15
N GLU A 32 -9.45 17.44 4.41
CA GLU A 32 -10.12 17.38 3.11
C GLU A 32 -9.30 16.62 2.07
N GLU A 33 -7.98 16.79 2.08
CA GLU A 33 -7.04 16.07 1.22
C GLU A 33 -6.80 14.64 1.72
N GLN A 34 -6.87 14.39 3.03
CA GLN A 34 -6.81 13.03 3.59
C GLN A 34 -8.00 12.17 3.16
N LYS A 35 -9.16 12.78 2.91
CA LYS A 35 -10.41 12.07 2.64
C LYS A 35 -10.28 11.10 1.46
N VAL A 36 -9.54 11.45 0.41
CA VAL A 36 -9.34 10.57 -0.75
C VAL A 36 -8.60 9.29 -0.37
N PHE A 37 -7.63 9.36 0.54
CA PHE A 37 -6.88 8.20 1.02
C PHE A 37 -7.75 7.30 1.89
N VAL A 38 -8.57 7.90 2.76
CA VAL A 38 -9.53 7.18 3.61
C VAL A 38 -10.53 6.42 2.74
N ASP A 39 -11.14 7.10 1.76
CA ASP A 39 -12.13 6.49 0.86
C ASP A 39 -11.55 5.32 0.05
N LEU A 40 -10.29 5.45 -0.42
CA LEU A 40 -9.60 4.37 -1.14
C LEU A 40 -9.24 3.20 -0.22
N ALA A 41 -8.79 3.47 1.01
CA ALA A 41 -8.47 2.44 1.98
C ALA A 41 -9.72 1.65 2.39
N ASP A 42 -10.84 2.33 2.67
CA ASP A 42 -12.12 1.69 2.96
C ASP A 42 -12.58 0.82 1.79
N LYS A 43 -12.45 1.32 0.56
CA LYS A 43 -12.76 0.56 -0.65
C LYS A 43 -11.89 -0.70 -0.78
N MET A 44 -10.59 -0.62 -0.51
CA MET A 44 -9.70 -1.80 -0.53
C MET A 44 -10.11 -2.84 0.52
N ILE A 45 -10.48 -2.39 1.73
CA ILE A 45 -10.97 -3.28 2.79
C ILE A 45 -12.26 -3.98 2.36
N GLU A 46 -13.21 -3.24 1.79
CA GLU A 46 -14.47 -3.81 1.28
C GLU A 46 -14.25 -4.80 0.13
N LEU A 47 -13.39 -4.45 -0.83
CA LEU A 47 -13.05 -5.33 -1.96
C LEU A 47 -12.38 -6.62 -1.48
N ASN A 48 -11.45 -6.54 -0.53
CA ASN A 48 -10.81 -7.72 0.07
C ASN A 48 -11.83 -8.60 0.80
N LYS A 49 -12.73 -8.02 1.58
CA LYS A 49 -13.82 -8.77 2.24
C LYS A 49 -14.68 -9.51 1.21
N LYS A 50 -15.05 -8.85 0.11
CA LYS A 50 -15.80 -9.46 -1.00
C LYS A 50 -15.00 -10.57 -1.68
N LEU A 51 -13.70 -10.36 -1.88
CA LEU A 51 -12.80 -11.35 -2.48
C LEU A 51 -12.73 -12.63 -1.64
N SER A 52 -12.58 -12.50 -0.32
CA SER A 52 -12.52 -13.64 0.61
C SER A 52 -13.85 -14.41 0.69
N ALA A 53 -14.99 -13.73 0.52
CA ALA A 53 -16.31 -14.35 0.53
C ALA A 53 -16.70 -14.98 -0.83
N CYS A 54 -16.00 -14.62 -1.91
CA CYS A 54 -16.32 -15.02 -3.26
C CYS A 54 -16.01 -16.52 -3.50
N LYS A 55 -16.91 -17.21 -4.20
CA LYS A 55 -16.80 -18.65 -4.48
C LYS A 55 -16.49 -18.97 -5.94
N THR A 56 -16.67 -18.01 -6.85
CA THR A 56 -16.48 -18.24 -8.28
C THR A 56 -15.18 -17.62 -8.79
N PRO A 57 -14.45 -18.31 -9.68
CA PRO A 57 -13.18 -17.79 -10.20
C PRO A 57 -13.34 -16.53 -11.06
N LYS A 58 -14.51 -16.37 -11.70
CA LYS A 58 -14.80 -15.20 -12.55
C LYS A 58 -14.98 -13.93 -11.72
N GLU A 59 -15.81 -14.00 -10.68
CA GLU A 59 -16.01 -12.87 -9.76
C GLU A 59 -14.72 -12.55 -9.00
N LYS A 60 -13.95 -13.59 -8.61
CA LYS A 60 -12.63 -13.39 -7.99
C LYS A 60 -11.70 -12.56 -8.87
N ARG A 61 -11.54 -12.92 -10.16
CA ARG A 61 -10.73 -12.14 -11.12
C ARG A 61 -11.18 -10.70 -11.27
N ILE A 62 -12.50 -10.47 -11.29
CA ILE A 62 -13.07 -9.11 -11.39
C ILE A 62 -12.73 -8.29 -10.14
N LEU A 63 -12.81 -8.89 -8.94
CA LEU A 63 -12.46 -8.25 -7.68
C LEU A 63 -10.95 -8.01 -7.56
N GLU A 64 -10.11 -8.97 -7.97
CA GLU A 64 -8.65 -8.83 -8.03
C GLU A 64 -8.27 -7.66 -8.94
N THR A 65 -8.86 -7.58 -10.14
CA THR A 65 -8.61 -6.47 -11.07
C THR A 65 -9.01 -5.12 -10.46
N GLN A 66 -10.12 -5.06 -9.73
CA GLN A 66 -10.53 -3.83 -9.04
C GLN A 66 -9.61 -3.47 -7.88
N LEU A 67 -9.08 -4.46 -7.17
CA LEU A 67 -8.08 -4.28 -6.13
C LEU A 67 -6.81 -3.69 -6.72
N THR A 68 -6.23 -4.31 -7.75
CA THR A 68 -5.02 -3.80 -8.42
C THR A 68 -5.21 -2.36 -8.89
N LYS A 69 -6.32 -2.03 -9.54
CA LYS A 69 -6.58 -0.64 -9.98
C LYS A 69 -6.73 0.35 -8.83
N THR A 70 -7.23 -0.09 -7.68
CA THR A 70 -7.39 0.76 -6.50
C THR A 70 -6.02 0.97 -5.82
N ASP A 71 -5.20 -0.08 -5.80
CA ASP A 71 -3.82 -0.09 -5.32
C ASP A 71 -2.94 0.85 -6.14
N GLU A 72 -2.90 0.69 -7.47
CA GLU A 72 -2.16 1.56 -8.39
C GLU A 72 -2.56 3.04 -8.23
N ARG A 73 -3.86 3.31 -8.03
CA ARG A 73 -4.34 4.67 -7.80
C ARG A 73 -3.88 5.24 -6.47
N LEU A 74 -3.80 4.41 -5.43
CA LEU A 74 -3.31 4.83 -4.12
C LEU A 74 -1.81 5.11 -4.19
N ASP A 75 -1.03 4.26 -4.87
CA ASP A 75 0.40 4.48 -5.07
C ASP A 75 0.68 5.80 -5.80
N GLN A 76 -0.04 6.10 -6.88
CA GLN A 76 0.09 7.36 -7.60
C GLN A 76 -0.18 8.58 -6.69
N LEU A 77 -1.26 8.56 -5.91
CA LEU A 77 -1.56 9.64 -4.98
C LEU A 77 -0.50 9.79 -3.88
N VAL A 78 0.09 8.68 -3.42
CA VAL A 78 1.20 8.70 -2.47
C VAL A 78 2.45 9.29 -3.13
N TYR A 79 2.77 8.92 -4.38
CA TYR A 79 3.90 9.50 -5.09
C TYR A 79 3.75 11.00 -5.30
N GLU A 80 2.56 11.47 -5.68
CA GLU A 80 2.23 12.89 -5.78
C GLU A 80 2.39 13.60 -4.43
N LEU A 81 1.90 12.99 -3.35
CA LEU A 81 2.00 13.54 -1.99
C LEU A 81 3.44 13.74 -1.53
N TYR A 82 4.33 12.81 -1.90
CA TYR A 82 5.75 12.90 -1.58
C TYR A 82 6.58 13.62 -2.67
N GLY A 83 5.94 14.06 -3.77
CA GLY A 83 6.59 14.79 -4.85
C GLY A 83 7.66 13.98 -5.60
N LEU A 84 7.50 12.66 -5.71
CA LEU A 84 8.46 11.82 -6.41
C LEU A 84 8.40 12.08 -7.92
N SER A 85 9.58 12.12 -8.55
CA SER A 85 9.74 12.12 -10.00
C SER A 85 9.58 10.72 -10.60
N ASP A 86 9.35 10.61 -11.91
CA ASP A 86 9.23 9.32 -12.62
C ASP A 86 10.46 8.41 -12.41
N ASP A 87 11.66 8.99 -12.37
CA ASP A 87 12.91 8.25 -12.10
C ASP A 87 12.92 7.68 -10.66
N GLU A 88 12.45 8.45 -9.67
CA GLU A 88 12.35 7.99 -8.28
C GLU A 88 11.26 6.94 -8.10
N ILE A 89 10.12 7.09 -8.76
CA ILE A 89 9.04 6.09 -8.77
C ILE A 89 9.56 4.78 -9.33
N LYS A 90 10.27 4.82 -10.47
CA LYS A 90 10.83 3.63 -11.10
C LYS A 90 11.82 2.89 -10.19
N ILE A 91 12.69 3.62 -9.50
CA ILE A 91 13.60 3.03 -8.51
C ILE A 91 12.81 2.35 -7.40
N VAL A 92 11.77 3.00 -6.88
CA VAL A 92 10.92 2.43 -5.84
C VAL A 92 10.24 1.15 -6.31
N GLU A 93 9.66 1.13 -7.51
CA GLU A 93 9.01 -0.06 -8.07
C GLU A 93 9.99 -1.21 -8.32
N GLU A 94 11.18 -0.92 -8.84
CA GLU A 94 12.24 -1.92 -9.06
C GLU A 94 12.67 -2.58 -7.74
N THR A 95 12.83 -1.80 -6.66
CA THR A 95 13.14 -2.37 -5.33
C THR A 95 12.02 -3.23 -4.73
N VAL A 96 10.79 -3.11 -5.23
CA VAL A 96 9.63 -3.85 -4.73
C VAL A 96 9.45 -5.17 -5.47
N ASP A 97 9.74 -5.21 -6.78
CA ASP A 97 9.60 -6.42 -7.60
C ASP A 97 10.69 -7.48 -7.32
N GLU A 98 11.88 -7.07 -6.86
CA GLU A 98 12.97 -7.98 -6.47
C GLU A 98 12.79 -8.66 -5.07
N SER A 99 11.65 -8.46 -4.38
CA SER A 99 11.46 -8.82 -2.96
C SER A 99 10.58 -10.03 -2.65
#